data_AF-A0A7S2BGG2-F1
#
_entry.id   AF-A0A7S2BGG2-F1
#
_cell.length_a   1.000
_cell.length_b   1.000
_cell.length_c   1.000
_cell.angle_alpha   90.00
_cell.angle_beta   90.00
_cell.angle_gamma   90.00
#
_symmetry.space_group_name_H-M   'P 1'
#
loop_
_entity.id
_entity.type
_entity.pdbx_description
1 polymer ?
#
loop_
_entity_poly.entity_id
_entity_poly.type
_entity_poly.pdbx_seq_one_letter_code
_entity_poly.pdbx_strand_id
1 'polypeptide(L)'
;KSDFFCMVNAGSPTTDDIVPFLDCFWGLASTDGPERAIAGASLTTHILGDDADRDYAMKRLVRGLCSSRDSARQGFSTGLTMLLAETSEETLPSSQVLKALLDETETTSAMRGADERDLLLGRLFGLACFARAHATHDDATTTATTPRPTLRTWNVETMSEVIEKLVELYDKRKWMHEAGLNILKELVDKAPLALLASHILPKLATRAPFSESADDPLTFQPDDLALALTVERGLRRFQSCDGEEAEMKTDATALFPHWIRPSVDGSLPWLLRAERIGVLVEALKASTATYPRLHMAWELVLQALVEDDEDHKTLLKFWQVAVEESLVASSSHQMKGTALNLLALLVPRLPAAEAARFASPPLVRLLVNSTRKKENYLREAAMGCLKGIADARRTDPDWRLALASELVQSEDNFDAKTGTKTIATLVENLDEAAVARYLTILEKMLLRSSQLSGAPSGMEREDGMRRIESQRMWAVSALHGTTRTATGQQRLFPRVATLLMATAFFDVGKLRSIEDMKPPTSPKKKSKRRKSVKGGGGGAA
;
A
#
# COMPACT_ATOMS: atom_id res chain seq x y z
N LYS A 1 3.64 12.31 7.30
CA LYS A 1 4.64 11.44 7.96
C LYS A 1 6.06 11.66 7.39
N SER A 2 6.29 11.74 6.08
CA SER A 2 7.65 11.94 5.52
C SER A 2 8.33 13.22 6.01
N ASP A 3 7.65 14.37 5.97
CA ASP A 3 8.29 15.66 6.28
C ASP A 3 8.63 15.79 7.78
N PHE A 4 7.74 15.36 8.66
CA PHE A 4 7.99 15.34 10.12
C PHE A 4 9.18 14.43 10.48
N PHE A 5 9.24 13.21 9.95
CA PHE A 5 10.37 12.30 10.19
C PHE A 5 11.67 12.78 9.53
N CYS A 6 11.60 13.43 8.37
CA CYS A 6 12.76 14.01 7.71
C CYS A 6 13.37 15.15 8.55
N MET A 7 12.55 15.98 9.20
CA MET A 7 13.03 17.04 10.11
C MET A 7 13.56 16.49 11.44
N VAL A 8 12.89 15.48 12.01
CA VAL A 8 13.31 14.85 13.27
C VAL A 8 14.61 14.06 13.12
N ASN A 9 14.89 13.54 11.91
CA ASN A 9 16.11 12.77 11.59
C ASN A 9 17.13 13.57 10.77
N ALA A 10 16.85 14.82 10.42
CA ALA A 10 17.88 15.72 9.92
C ALA A 10 18.86 15.91 11.08
N GLY A 11 20.08 15.40 10.96
CA GLY A 11 21.11 15.57 11.98
C GLY A 11 21.20 17.04 12.41
N SER A 12 21.58 17.28 13.66
CA SER A 12 21.71 18.64 14.20
C SER A 12 22.43 19.52 13.17
N PRO A 13 21.81 20.61 12.67
CA PRO A 13 22.44 21.46 11.67
C PRO A 13 23.82 21.91 12.19
N THR A 14 24.81 21.95 11.30
CA THR A 14 26.11 22.51 11.68
C THR A 14 25.94 24.00 11.95
N THR A 15 26.78 24.62 12.78
CA THR A 15 26.62 26.02 13.18
C THR A 15 26.57 27.03 12.02
N ASP A 16 27.07 26.65 10.85
CA ASP A 16 27.03 27.45 9.62
C ASP A 16 25.69 27.37 8.85
N ASP A 17 24.77 26.47 9.25
CA ASP A 17 23.48 26.23 8.58
C ASP A 17 22.27 26.83 9.33
N ILE A 18 22.48 27.54 10.45
CA ILE A 18 21.38 28.08 11.26
C ILE A 18 20.77 29.31 10.57
N VAL A 19 19.54 29.16 10.11
CA VAL A 19 18.75 30.23 9.50
C VAL A 19 18.39 31.27 10.58
N PRO A 20 18.48 32.59 10.30
CA PRO A 20 18.03 33.61 11.24
C PRO A 20 16.57 33.39 11.67
N PHE A 21 16.24 33.73 12.92
CA PHE A 21 14.95 33.40 13.53
C PHE A 21 13.73 33.82 12.67
N LEU A 22 13.71 35.07 12.18
CA LEU A 22 12.62 35.56 11.34
C LEU A 22 12.57 34.91 9.95
N ASP A 23 13.73 34.50 9.42
CA ASP A 23 13.85 33.87 8.11
C ASP A 23 13.35 32.43 8.12
N CYS A 24 13.36 31.78 9.30
CA CYS A 24 12.80 30.45 9.48
C CYS A 24 11.33 30.37 9.03
N PHE A 25 10.52 31.40 9.29
CA PHE A 25 9.10 31.39 8.91
C PHE A 25 8.87 31.46 7.40
N TRP A 26 9.80 32.05 6.65
CA TRP A 26 9.77 32.04 5.19
C TRP A 26 10.17 30.68 4.64
N GLY A 27 11.24 30.10 5.19
CA GLY A 27 11.69 28.75 4.82
C GLY A 27 10.65 27.68 5.12
N LEU A 28 9.90 27.78 6.22
CA LEU A 28 8.77 26.89 6.52
C LEU A 28 7.68 26.92 5.44
N ALA A 29 7.47 28.07 4.80
CA ALA A 29 6.51 28.20 3.71
C ALA A 29 7.07 27.82 2.33
N SER A 30 8.33 27.38 2.24
CA SER A 30 8.95 26.99 0.98
C SER A 30 8.28 25.74 0.40
N THR A 31 8.19 25.67 -0.94
CA THR A 31 7.77 24.45 -1.64
C THR A 31 8.91 23.41 -1.70
N ASP A 32 10.15 23.82 -1.43
CA ASP A 32 11.30 22.92 -1.35
C ASP A 32 11.38 22.19 0.00
N GLY A 33 11.37 20.86 -0.06
CA GLY A 33 11.35 20.00 1.13
C GLY A 33 12.60 20.15 2.03
N PRO A 34 13.81 20.09 1.48
CA PRO A 34 15.05 20.35 2.20
C PRO A 34 15.10 21.75 2.85
N GLU A 35 14.72 22.81 2.14
CA GLU A 35 14.65 24.16 2.71
C GLU A 35 13.70 24.23 3.91
N ARG A 36 12.49 23.65 3.78
CA ARG A 36 11.55 23.55 4.91
C ARG A 36 12.18 22.83 6.11
N ALA A 37 12.94 21.77 5.87
CA ALA A 37 13.54 20.97 6.94
C ALA A 37 14.62 21.74 7.70
N ILE A 38 15.48 22.45 6.99
CA ILE A 38 16.52 23.31 7.59
C ILE A 38 15.87 24.44 8.40
N ALA A 39 14.84 25.08 7.86
CA ALA A 39 14.09 26.13 8.54
C ALA A 39 13.40 25.63 9.82
N GLY A 40 12.82 24.43 9.78
CA GLY A 40 12.23 23.78 10.95
C GLY A 40 13.25 23.49 12.06
N ALA A 41 14.39 22.89 11.71
CA ALA A 41 15.46 22.59 12.68
C ALA A 41 16.08 23.87 13.28
N SER A 42 16.27 24.90 12.46
CA SER A 42 16.75 26.21 12.92
C SER A 42 15.76 26.86 13.89
N LEU A 43 14.46 26.83 13.57
CA LEU A 43 13.42 27.38 14.43
C LEU A 43 13.38 26.69 15.79
N THR A 44 13.52 25.37 15.84
CA THR A 44 13.61 24.62 17.11
C THR A 44 14.78 25.10 17.97
N THR A 45 15.93 25.37 17.36
CA THR A 45 17.12 25.87 18.07
C THR A 45 16.87 27.24 18.71
N HIS A 46 16.24 28.17 17.99
CA HIS A 46 15.89 29.49 18.52
C HIS A 46 14.88 29.43 19.68
N ILE A 47 13.84 28.62 19.53
CA ILE A 47 12.76 28.46 20.52
C ILE A 47 13.23 27.87 21.86
N LEU A 48 14.26 27.03 21.82
CA LEU A 48 14.89 26.46 23.01
C LEU A 48 15.87 27.44 23.69
N GLY A 49 16.33 28.47 22.98
CA GLY A 49 17.31 29.44 23.46
C GLY A 49 16.73 30.71 24.11
N ASP A 50 15.58 31.20 23.63
CA ASP A 50 14.98 32.47 24.09
C ASP A 50 13.45 32.38 24.27
N ASP A 51 12.95 32.83 25.43
CA ASP A 51 11.53 32.86 25.78
C ASP A 51 10.71 33.85 24.93
N ALA A 52 11.29 35.00 24.56
CA ALA A 52 10.60 36.00 23.74
C ALA A 52 10.37 35.49 22.31
N ASP A 53 11.36 34.78 21.77
CA ASP A 53 11.26 34.11 20.47
C ASP A 53 10.23 32.99 20.50
N ARG A 54 10.10 32.26 21.61
CA ARG A 54 9.08 31.21 21.77
C ARG A 54 7.65 31.73 21.66
N ASP A 55 7.32 32.79 22.39
CA ASP A 55 5.98 33.39 22.37
C ASP A 55 5.66 34.00 21.00
N TYR A 56 6.65 34.66 20.38
CA TYR A 56 6.52 35.17 19.03
C TYR A 56 6.27 34.03 18.03
N ALA A 57 7.08 32.98 18.12
CA ALA A 57 6.97 31.81 17.26
C ALA A 57 5.60 31.14 17.41
N MET A 58 5.11 30.91 18.62
CA MET A 58 3.77 30.34 18.85
C MET A 58 2.69 31.15 18.11
N LYS A 59 2.65 32.48 18.28
CA LYS A 59 1.65 33.35 17.62
C LYS A 59 1.80 33.32 16.10
N ARG A 60 3.04 33.34 15.61
CA ARG A 60 3.32 33.34 14.17
C ARG A 60 2.98 32.01 13.52
N LEU A 61 3.26 30.90 14.19
CA LEU A 61 2.97 29.54 13.74
C LEU A 61 1.47 29.32 13.64
N VAL A 62 0.71 29.67 14.69
CA VAL A 62 -0.76 29.56 14.70
C VAL A 62 -1.39 30.35 13.56
N ARG A 63 -0.99 31.61 13.35
CA ARG A 63 -1.45 32.43 12.20
C ARG A 63 -1.11 31.83 10.85
N GLY A 64 0.07 31.22 10.75
CA GLY A 64 0.55 30.57 9.52
C GLY A 64 -0.31 29.38 9.08
N LEU A 65 -1.01 28.71 9.99
CA LEU A 65 -1.91 27.59 9.68
C LEU A 65 -3.11 28.00 8.81
N CYS A 66 -3.53 29.26 8.92
CA CYS A 66 -4.62 29.83 8.12
C CYS A 66 -4.15 30.31 6.74
N SER A 67 -2.84 30.27 6.43
CA SER A 67 -2.32 30.77 5.16
C SER A 67 -2.78 29.91 3.98
N SER A 68 -3.17 30.59 2.89
CA SER A 68 -3.48 29.99 1.60
C SER A 68 -2.27 29.74 0.70
N ARG A 69 -1.06 30.16 1.14
CA ARG A 69 0.18 29.91 0.40
C ARG A 69 0.50 28.43 0.31
N ASP A 70 1.06 28.02 -0.82
CA ASP A 70 1.49 26.64 -1.05
C ASP A 70 2.49 26.20 0.02
N SER A 71 2.34 24.98 0.52
CA SER A 71 3.16 24.36 1.59
C SER A 71 3.16 25.05 2.96
N ALA A 72 2.66 26.29 3.09
CA ALA A 72 2.64 27.03 4.34
C ALA A 72 1.99 26.23 5.48
N ARG A 73 0.77 25.71 5.28
CA ARG A 73 0.07 24.92 6.32
C ARG A 73 0.89 23.73 6.82
N GLN A 74 1.60 23.06 5.91
CA GLN A 74 2.40 21.88 6.24
C GLN A 74 3.64 22.29 7.04
N GLY A 75 4.35 23.33 6.61
CA GLY A 75 5.52 23.84 7.32
C GLY A 75 5.17 24.44 8.69
N PHE A 76 4.18 25.32 8.75
CA PHE A 76 3.72 25.92 10.01
C PHE A 76 3.15 24.88 10.98
N SER A 77 2.42 23.86 10.50
CA SER A 77 1.97 22.74 11.34
C SER A 77 3.16 21.92 11.87
N THR A 78 4.18 21.72 11.05
CA THR A 78 5.40 21.02 11.48
C THR A 78 6.14 21.83 12.55
N GLY A 79 6.35 23.13 12.32
CA GLY A 79 6.96 24.03 13.30
C GLY A 79 6.19 24.09 14.62
N LEU A 80 4.85 24.15 14.58
CA LEU A 80 4.02 24.12 15.79
C LEU A 80 4.09 22.76 16.50
N THR A 81 4.11 21.66 15.76
CA THR A 81 4.28 20.32 16.34
C THR A 81 5.62 20.20 17.06
N MET A 82 6.71 20.72 16.47
CA MET A 82 8.04 20.74 17.08
C MET A 82 8.08 21.65 18.31
N LEU A 83 7.49 22.85 18.24
CA LEU A 83 7.38 23.74 19.39
C LEU A 83 6.70 23.02 20.56
N LEU A 84 5.57 22.35 20.33
CA LEU A 84 4.88 21.58 21.37
C LEU A 84 5.75 20.42 21.86
N ALA A 85 6.33 19.63 20.95
CA ALA A 85 7.10 18.43 21.30
C ALA A 85 8.37 18.72 22.11
N GLU A 86 9.03 19.85 21.85
CA GLU A 86 10.32 20.19 22.46
C GLU A 86 10.19 21.10 23.70
N THR A 87 8.98 21.57 24.02
CA THR A 87 8.74 22.40 25.21
C THR A 87 7.96 21.64 26.28
N SER A 88 8.35 21.83 27.54
CA SER A 88 7.62 21.25 28.66
C SER A 88 6.27 21.95 28.87
N GLU A 89 5.35 21.27 29.53
CA GLU A 89 4.04 21.82 29.88
C GLU A 89 4.14 23.03 30.84
N GLU A 90 5.22 23.11 31.62
CA GLU A 90 5.52 24.27 32.48
C GLU A 90 5.98 25.49 31.68
N THR A 91 6.79 25.27 30.63
CA THR A 91 7.37 26.33 29.80
C THR A 91 6.37 26.89 28.80
N LEU A 92 5.57 26.03 28.17
CA LEU A 92 4.52 26.43 27.25
C LEU A 92 3.30 25.51 27.44
N PRO A 93 2.29 25.94 28.21
CA PRO A 93 1.09 25.15 28.47
C PRO A 93 0.32 24.80 27.20
N SER A 94 -0.16 23.57 27.09
CA SER A 94 -0.93 23.11 25.93
C SER A 94 -2.23 23.88 25.78
N SER A 95 -2.83 24.25 26.91
CA SER A 95 -4.03 25.07 26.99
C SER A 95 -3.83 26.47 26.41
N GLN A 96 -2.65 27.07 26.58
CA GLN A 96 -2.33 28.38 25.99
C GLN A 96 -2.29 28.29 24.45
N VAL A 97 -1.63 27.26 23.93
CA VAL A 97 -1.53 27.05 22.48
C VAL A 97 -2.88 26.70 21.88
N LEU A 98 -3.67 25.86 22.57
CA LEU A 98 -5.03 25.51 22.13
C LEU A 98 -5.91 26.76 22.10
N LYS A 99 -5.88 27.57 23.15
CA LYS A 99 -6.62 28.84 23.19
C LYS A 99 -6.22 29.76 22.03
N ALA A 100 -4.92 29.97 21.82
CA ALA A 100 -4.43 30.78 20.71
C ALA A 100 -4.90 30.26 19.34
N LEU A 101 -4.91 28.93 19.16
CA LEU A 101 -5.44 28.29 17.96
C LEU A 101 -6.94 28.54 17.81
N LEU A 102 -7.72 28.35 18.88
CA LEU A 102 -9.16 28.50 18.82
C LEU A 102 -9.57 29.95 18.52
N ASP A 103 -8.91 30.91 19.16
CA ASP A 103 -9.11 32.35 18.96
C ASP A 103 -8.77 32.77 17.51
N GLU A 104 -7.62 32.32 16.98
CA GLU A 104 -7.20 32.69 15.61
C GLU A 104 -8.05 32.00 14.52
N THR A 105 -8.71 30.88 14.84
CA THR A 105 -9.50 30.08 13.89
C THR A 105 -11.01 30.21 14.09
N GLU A 106 -11.45 31.24 14.81
CA GLU A 106 -12.87 31.48 15.06
C GLU A 106 -13.60 31.80 13.74
N THR A 107 -14.70 31.08 13.47
CA THR A 107 -15.54 31.33 12.29
C THR A 107 -16.85 31.97 12.72
N THR A 108 -17.28 33.03 12.03
CA THR A 108 -18.62 33.60 12.22
C THR A 108 -19.59 33.11 11.15
N SER A 109 -20.89 33.12 11.44
CA SER A 109 -21.94 32.70 10.48
C SER A 109 -22.04 33.60 9.23
N ALA A 110 -21.41 34.79 9.27
CA ALA A 110 -21.30 35.70 8.13
C ALA A 110 -20.18 35.29 7.15
N MET A 111 -19.19 34.50 7.59
CA MET A 111 -18.08 34.07 6.74
C MET A 111 -18.55 33.02 5.74
N ARG A 112 -18.14 33.16 4.48
CA ARG A 112 -18.45 32.20 3.41
C ARG A 112 -17.27 32.07 2.46
N GLY A 113 -17.13 30.90 1.84
CA GLY A 113 -16.17 30.69 0.76
C GLY A 113 -14.75 30.43 1.28
N ALA A 114 -13.77 31.08 0.66
CA ALA A 114 -12.35 30.80 0.87
C ALA A 114 -11.88 31.11 2.30
N ASP A 115 -12.33 32.22 2.88
CA ASP A 115 -11.89 32.65 4.21
C ASP A 115 -12.36 31.67 5.31
N GLU A 116 -13.63 31.24 5.27
CA GLU A 116 -14.13 30.22 6.20
C GLU A 116 -13.34 28.92 6.04
N ARG A 117 -13.08 28.51 4.80
CA ARG A 117 -12.33 27.29 4.50
C ARG A 117 -10.92 27.33 5.07
N ASP A 118 -10.23 28.46 4.93
CA ASP A 118 -8.84 28.62 5.38
C ASP A 118 -8.73 28.58 6.91
N LEU A 119 -9.69 29.16 7.62
CA LEU A 119 -9.78 29.05 9.09
C LEU A 119 -10.09 27.63 9.55
N LEU A 120 -11.02 26.93 8.88
CA LEU A 120 -11.35 25.55 9.22
C LEU A 120 -10.16 24.61 8.98
N LEU A 121 -9.42 24.82 7.88
CA LEU A 121 -8.17 24.11 7.63
C LEU A 121 -7.12 24.46 8.69
N GLY A 122 -6.98 25.74 9.04
CA GLY A 122 -6.09 26.18 10.12
C GLY A 122 -6.38 25.45 11.43
N ARG A 123 -7.67 25.35 11.82
CA ARG A 123 -8.12 24.61 13.00
C ARG A 123 -7.78 23.12 12.90
N LEU A 124 -8.06 22.49 11.76
CA LEU A 124 -7.76 21.06 11.54
C LEU A 124 -6.26 20.77 11.69
N PHE A 125 -5.41 21.55 11.02
CA PHE A 125 -3.94 21.39 11.09
C PHE A 125 -3.42 21.68 12.49
N GLY A 126 -3.96 22.68 13.18
CA GLY A 126 -3.60 22.99 14.56
C GLY A 126 -3.94 21.87 15.53
N LEU A 127 -5.17 21.31 15.46
CA LEU A 127 -5.58 20.15 16.27
C LEU A 127 -4.70 18.92 15.97
N ALA A 128 -4.30 18.72 14.71
CA ALA A 128 -3.37 17.66 14.33
C ALA A 128 -1.99 17.81 14.99
N CYS A 129 -1.54 19.03 15.30
CA CYS A 129 -0.25 19.26 15.96
C CYS A 129 -0.24 18.64 17.36
N PHE A 130 -1.35 18.75 18.11
CA PHE A 130 -1.47 18.11 19.42
C PHE A 130 -1.35 16.58 19.33
N ALA A 131 -2.05 15.95 18.38
CA ALA A 131 -1.96 14.50 18.17
C ALA A 131 -0.54 14.02 17.78
N ARG A 132 0.27 14.89 17.18
CA ARG A 132 1.60 14.55 16.65
C ARG A 132 2.74 14.91 17.59
N ALA A 133 2.56 15.90 18.44
CA ALA A 133 3.60 16.41 19.34
C ALA A 133 3.92 15.44 20.49
N HIS A 134 3.01 14.53 20.82
CA HIS A 134 3.23 13.53 21.85
C HIS A 134 3.95 12.28 21.30
N ALA A 135 4.92 11.81 22.08
CA ALA A 135 5.55 10.50 21.85
C ALA A 135 4.55 9.36 22.02
N THR A 136 4.89 8.22 21.43
CA THR A 136 4.17 6.98 21.68
C THR A 136 4.43 6.51 23.12
N HIS A 137 3.49 5.78 23.71
CA HIS A 137 3.65 5.21 25.05
C HIS A 137 4.94 4.36 25.18
N ASP A 138 5.38 3.72 24.10
CA ASP A 138 6.55 2.84 24.07
C ASP A 138 7.90 3.59 24.07
N ASP A 139 7.92 4.83 23.55
CA ASP A 139 9.14 5.65 23.50
C ASP A 139 9.66 6.02 24.91
N ALA A 140 8.79 6.01 25.92
CA ALA A 140 9.16 6.28 27.31
C ALA A 140 10.07 5.20 27.93
N THR A 141 10.13 4.00 27.33
CA THR A 141 10.93 2.87 27.84
C THR A 141 12.28 2.66 27.12
N THR A 142 12.57 3.45 26.08
CA THR A 142 13.80 3.26 25.29
C THR A 142 15.01 3.93 25.96
N THR A 143 15.91 3.12 26.51
CA THR A 143 17.22 3.50 27.08
C THR A 143 18.24 3.90 26.00
N ALA A 144 17.92 4.87 25.13
CA ALA A 144 18.90 5.44 24.22
C ALA A 144 19.94 6.25 25.02
N THR A 145 21.22 6.09 24.68
CA THR A 145 22.41 6.64 25.38
C THR A 145 22.47 8.18 25.45
N THR A 146 21.57 8.87 24.74
CA THR A 146 21.24 10.28 24.94
C THR A 146 19.79 10.37 25.40
N PRO A 147 19.50 10.77 26.65
CA PRO A 147 18.13 11.00 27.08
C PRO A 147 17.54 12.09 26.18
N ARG A 148 16.44 11.80 25.49
CA ARG A 148 15.62 12.84 24.85
C ARG A 148 14.81 13.49 25.98
N PRO A 149 15.19 14.65 26.53
CA PRO A 149 14.79 15.03 27.90
C PRO A 149 13.34 15.53 28.02
N THR A 150 12.59 15.60 26.91
CA THR A 150 11.37 16.41 26.80
C THR A 150 10.26 15.69 26.05
N LEU A 151 9.97 14.42 26.36
CA LEU A 151 8.70 13.86 25.88
C LEU A 151 7.55 14.57 26.59
N ARG A 152 6.87 15.46 25.86
CA ARG A 152 5.72 16.21 26.38
C ARG A 152 4.63 15.27 26.85
N THR A 153 4.29 15.35 28.13
CA THR A 153 3.22 14.55 28.75
C THR A 153 1.85 14.93 28.20
N TRP A 154 0.92 13.97 28.18
CA TRP A 154 -0.45 14.21 27.77
C TRP A 154 -1.20 15.00 28.85
N ASN A 155 -1.63 16.23 28.54
CA ASN A 155 -2.51 17.03 29.39
C ASN A 155 -3.96 16.60 29.14
N VAL A 156 -4.59 15.94 30.11
CA VAL A 156 -5.90 15.28 29.93
C VAL A 156 -6.99 16.28 29.57
N GLU A 157 -7.05 17.42 30.27
CA GLU A 157 -8.06 18.46 30.06
C GLU A 157 -7.93 19.06 28.66
N THR A 158 -6.70 19.43 28.26
CA THR A 158 -6.46 20.00 26.94
C THR A 158 -6.77 18.99 25.84
N MET A 159 -6.37 17.72 26.01
CA MET A 159 -6.61 16.69 25.00
C MET A 159 -8.09 16.31 24.87
N SER A 160 -8.84 16.37 25.97
CA SER A 160 -10.30 16.24 25.95
C SER A 160 -10.93 17.33 25.08
N GLU A 161 -10.50 18.59 25.24
CA GLU A 161 -10.96 19.72 24.44
C GLU A 161 -10.53 19.60 22.97
N VAL A 162 -9.29 19.17 22.69
CA VAL A 162 -8.81 18.89 21.31
C VAL A 162 -9.73 17.90 20.61
N ILE A 163 -10.12 16.82 21.28
CA ILE A 163 -10.99 15.78 20.71
C ILE A 163 -12.39 16.32 20.49
N GLU A 164 -12.93 17.07 21.44
CA GLU A 164 -14.22 17.72 21.29
C GLU A 164 -14.26 18.63 20.06
N LYS A 165 -13.23 19.48 19.91
CA LYS A 165 -13.13 20.38 18.75
C LYS A 165 -12.87 19.64 17.44
N LEU A 166 -12.18 18.50 17.48
CA LEU A 166 -11.99 17.67 16.29
C LEU A 166 -13.29 16.99 15.85
N VAL A 167 -14.10 16.52 16.80
CA VAL A 167 -15.42 15.94 16.56
C VAL A 167 -16.40 16.99 16.05
N GLU A 168 -16.43 18.19 16.66
CA GLU A 168 -17.22 19.33 16.15
C GLU A 168 -16.83 19.69 14.72
N LEU A 169 -15.52 19.69 14.42
CA LEU A 169 -15.02 20.02 13.09
C LEU A 169 -15.38 18.94 12.06
N TYR A 170 -15.34 17.68 12.46
CA TYR A 170 -15.81 16.56 11.66
C TYR A 170 -17.28 16.78 11.26
N ASP A 171 -18.18 17.07 12.20
CA ASP A 171 -19.61 17.28 11.89
C ASP A 171 -19.90 18.52 11.03
N LYS A 172 -18.99 19.49 11.01
CA LYS A 172 -19.24 20.79 10.38
C LYS A 172 -19.25 20.73 8.85
N ARG A 173 -18.36 19.93 8.22
CA ARG A 173 -18.29 19.79 6.75
C ARG A 173 -17.77 18.42 6.31
N LYS A 174 -18.49 17.80 5.37
CA LYS A 174 -18.14 16.52 4.74
C LYS A 174 -16.71 16.44 4.18
N TRP A 175 -16.21 17.50 3.56
CA TRP A 175 -14.86 17.49 2.96
C TRP A 175 -13.71 17.44 4.00
N MET A 176 -14.01 17.61 5.29
CA MET A 176 -13.04 17.48 6.39
C MET A 176 -13.05 16.10 7.04
N HIS A 177 -14.08 15.28 6.80
CA HIS A 177 -14.31 14.03 7.54
C HIS A 177 -13.09 13.11 7.53
N GLU A 178 -12.61 12.74 6.33
CA GLU A 178 -11.45 11.87 6.16
C GLU A 178 -10.19 12.46 6.80
N ALA A 179 -9.97 13.77 6.69
CA ALA A 179 -8.78 14.38 7.28
C ALA A 179 -8.86 14.41 8.82
N GLY A 180 -10.05 14.66 9.38
CA GLY A 180 -10.30 14.58 10.82
C GLY A 180 -10.16 13.16 11.37
N LEU A 181 -10.68 12.16 10.64
CA LEU A 181 -10.54 10.75 11.00
C LEU A 181 -9.08 10.28 11.02
N ASN A 182 -8.23 10.79 10.14
CA ASN A 182 -6.80 10.47 10.18
C ASN A 182 -6.14 10.98 11.48
N ILE A 183 -6.56 12.15 11.97
CA ILE A 183 -6.09 12.71 13.25
C ILE A 183 -6.65 11.89 14.41
N LEU A 184 -7.94 11.51 14.37
CA LEU A 184 -8.56 10.64 15.37
C LEU A 184 -7.84 9.28 15.44
N LYS A 185 -7.48 8.70 14.28
CA LYS A 185 -6.69 7.47 14.24
C LYS A 185 -5.33 7.65 14.91
N GLU A 186 -4.60 8.73 14.61
CA GLU A 186 -3.32 9.02 15.27
C GLU A 186 -3.48 9.17 16.80
N LEU A 187 -4.55 9.81 17.27
CA LEU A 187 -4.85 9.93 18.70
C LEU A 187 -5.17 8.58 19.33
N VAL A 188 -6.04 7.77 18.69
CA VAL A 188 -6.42 6.45 19.18
C VAL A 188 -5.22 5.49 19.22
N ASP A 189 -4.30 5.58 18.26
CA ASP A 189 -3.10 4.75 18.23
C ASP A 189 -2.10 5.14 19.35
N LYS A 190 -2.03 6.43 19.74
CA LYS A 190 -0.97 6.94 20.63
C LYS A 190 -1.38 7.25 22.07
N ALA A 191 -2.65 7.57 22.32
CA ALA A 191 -3.10 8.07 23.63
C ALA A 191 -2.84 7.05 24.76
N PRO A 192 -2.54 7.48 25.99
CA PRO A 192 -2.56 6.60 27.15
C PRO A 192 -3.91 5.91 27.30
N LEU A 193 -3.93 4.65 27.74
CA LEU A 193 -5.17 3.86 27.85
C LEU A 193 -6.21 4.54 28.75
N ALA A 194 -5.77 5.17 29.84
CA ALA A 194 -6.64 5.95 30.71
C ALA A 194 -7.35 7.10 29.97
N LEU A 195 -6.63 7.88 29.16
CA LEU A 195 -7.21 8.97 28.36
C LEU A 195 -8.15 8.42 27.28
N LEU A 196 -7.72 7.33 26.61
CA LEU A 196 -8.50 6.62 25.60
C LEU A 196 -9.86 6.18 26.14
N ALA A 197 -9.88 5.52 27.30
CA ALA A 197 -11.08 5.00 27.94
C ALA A 197 -11.99 6.10 28.52
N SER A 198 -11.42 7.11 29.17
CA SER A 198 -12.21 8.11 29.91
C SER A 198 -12.73 9.28 29.06
N HIS A 199 -12.06 9.63 27.95
CA HIS A 199 -12.39 10.85 27.19
C HIS A 199 -12.61 10.57 25.69
N ILE A 200 -11.73 9.79 25.05
CA ILE A 200 -11.77 9.61 23.60
C ILE A 200 -12.93 8.70 23.21
N LEU A 201 -12.94 7.46 23.71
CA LEU A 201 -13.94 6.45 23.35
C LEU A 201 -15.38 6.86 23.72
N PRO A 202 -15.67 7.44 24.90
CA PRO A 202 -17.01 7.92 25.22
C PRO A 202 -17.54 8.97 24.23
N LYS A 203 -16.69 9.92 23.81
CA LYS A 203 -17.08 10.92 22.81
C LYS A 203 -17.30 10.32 21.42
N LEU A 204 -16.60 9.24 21.06
CA LEU A 204 -16.83 8.54 19.81
C LEU A 204 -18.09 7.65 19.85
N ALA A 205 -18.40 7.03 20.99
CA ALA A 205 -19.55 6.14 21.17
C ALA A 205 -20.90 6.84 20.97
N THR A 206 -20.98 8.16 21.16
CA THR A 206 -22.20 8.94 20.93
C THR A 206 -22.48 9.24 19.46
N ARG A 207 -21.60 8.82 18.55
CA ARG A 207 -21.70 9.12 17.11
C ARG A 207 -22.26 7.94 16.33
N ALA A 208 -22.87 8.23 15.18
CA ALA A 208 -23.12 7.22 14.17
C ALA A 208 -21.77 6.63 13.68
N PRO A 209 -21.72 5.32 13.38
CA PRO A 209 -22.83 4.36 13.41
C PRO A 209 -23.09 3.70 14.78
N PHE A 210 -22.40 4.10 15.86
CA PHE A 210 -22.50 3.44 17.18
C PHE A 210 -23.74 3.85 17.98
N SER A 211 -24.18 5.10 17.85
CA SER A 211 -25.35 5.62 18.55
C SER A 211 -26.69 5.06 18.04
N GLU A 212 -26.67 4.42 16.86
CA GLU A 212 -27.85 3.82 16.27
C GLU A 212 -28.06 2.42 16.86
N SER A 213 -29.26 2.15 17.39
CA SER A 213 -29.60 0.93 18.13
C SER A 213 -29.67 -0.35 17.29
N ALA A 214 -29.01 -0.38 16.13
CA ALA A 214 -29.05 -1.52 15.23
C ALA A 214 -28.12 -2.62 15.75
N ASP A 215 -28.69 -3.80 16.01
CA ASP A 215 -27.92 -5.01 16.31
C ASP A 215 -26.97 -5.37 15.15
N ASP A 216 -27.28 -4.95 13.91
CA ASP A 216 -26.44 -5.15 12.74
C ASP A 216 -26.46 -3.89 11.84
N PRO A 217 -25.31 -3.23 11.61
CA PRO A 217 -25.23 -2.12 10.67
C PRO A 217 -25.41 -2.65 9.24
N LEU A 218 -26.61 -2.46 8.69
CA LEU A 218 -26.95 -2.93 7.34
C LEU A 218 -26.26 -2.13 6.22
N THR A 219 -25.84 -0.90 6.50
CA THR A 219 -25.16 -0.02 5.55
C THR A 219 -24.15 0.87 6.26
N PHE A 220 -23.05 1.18 5.58
CA PHE A 220 -22.03 2.13 6.05
C PHE A 220 -21.82 3.22 5.00
N GLN A 221 -21.57 4.46 5.44
CA GLN A 221 -20.82 5.41 4.62
C GLN A 221 -19.31 5.11 4.71
N PRO A 222 -18.49 5.57 3.75
CA PRO A 222 -17.04 5.39 3.79
C PRO A 222 -16.40 5.85 5.11
N ASP A 223 -16.83 7.01 5.61
CA ASP A 223 -16.31 7.61 6.83
C ASP A 223 -16.77 6.83 8.08
N ASP A 224 -18.00 6.32 8.09
CA ASP A 224 -18.54 5.48 9.18
C ASP A 224 -17.75 4.19 9.31
N LEU A 225 -17.41 3.55 8.18
CA LEU A 225 -16.58 2.35 8.15
C LEU A 225 -15.16 2.64 8.66
N ALA A 226 -14.58 3.78 8.27
CA ALA A 226 -13.26 4.19 8.76
C ALA A 226 -13.27 4.50 10.27
N LEU A 227 -14.32 5.17 10.77
CA LEU A 227 -14.50 5.45 12.19
C LEU A 227 -14.68 4.15 13.00
N ALA A 228 -15.52 3.24 12.51
CA ALA A 228 -15.72 1.89 13.05
C ALA A 228 -14.38 1.18 13.25
N LEU A 229 -13.59 1.02 12.19
CA LEU A 229 -12.29 0.33 12.25
C LEU A 229 -11.26 1.07 13.12
N THR A 230 -11.34 2.40 13.19
CA THR A 230 -10.48 3.19 14.08
C THR A 230 -10.80 2.91 15.56
N VAL A 231 -12.09 2.85 15.91
CA VAL A 231 -12.54 2.50 17.27
C VAL A 231 -12.17 1.06 17.62
N GLU A 232 -12.40 0.11 16.72
CA GLU A 232 -12.03 -1.30 16.90
C GLU A 232 -10.54 -1.44 17.25
N ARG A 233 -9.69 -0.76 16.49
CA ARG A 233 -8.25 -0.71 16.73
C ARG A 233 -7.90 -0.10 18.09
N GLY A 234 -8.62 0.93 18.52
CA GLY A 234 -8.48 1.50 19.86
C GLY A 234 -8.85 0.51 20.96
N LEU A 235 -9.97 -0.21 20.81
CA LEU A 235 -10.43 -1.22 21.75
C LEU A 235 -9.45 -2.39 21.88
N ARG A 236 -8.76 -2.77 20.80
CA ARG A 236 -7.71 -3.81 20.84
C ARG A 236 -6.55 -3.48 21.77
N ARG A 237 -6.24 -2.20 21.96
CA ARG A 237 -5.16 -1.78 22.86
C ARG A 237 -5.40 -2.19 24.31
N PHE A 238 -6.65 -2.48 24.67
CA PHE A 238 -7.02 -3.02 25.99
C PHE A 238 -6.98 -4.55 26.06
N GLN A 239 -6.71 -5.28 24.95
CA GLN A 239 -6.69 -6.74 24.98
C GLN A 239 -5.61 -7.30 25.91
N SER A 240 -4.46 -6.62 26.00
CA SER A 240 -3.35 -6.97 26.89
C SER A 240 -3.51 -6.49 28.35
N CYS A 241 -4.60 -5.79 28.68
CA CYS A 241 -4.86 -5.32 30.05
C CYS A 241 -5.37 -6.46 30.93
N ASP A 242 -4.70 -6.66 32.07
CA ASP A 242 -5.04 -7.64 33.11
C ASP A 242 -5.13 -6.93 34.48
N GLY A 243 -5.74 -7.57 35.49
CA GLY A 243 -5.82 -7.03 36.86
C GLY A 243 -6.69 -5.78 36.99
N GLU A 244 -6.19 -4.72 37.63
CA GLU A 244 -6.94 -3.45 37.84
C GLU A 244 -7.33 -2.76 36.52
N GLU A 245 -6.57 -2.99 35.44
CA GLU A 245 -6.88 -2.44 34.11
C GLU A 245 -7.99 -3.23 33.38
N ALA A 246 -8.41 -4.39 33.91
CA ALA A 246 -9.49 -5.18 33.32
C ALA A 246 -10.86 -4.51 33.46
N GLU A 247 -11.07 -3.69 34.50
CA GLU A 247 -12.27 -2.88 34.65
C GLU A 247 -12.34 -1.82 33.54
N MET A 248 -11.23 -1.12 33.28
CA MET A 248 -11.12 -0.14 32.18
C MET A 248 -11.41 -0.76 30.81
N LYS A 249 -10.91 -1.98 30.55
CA LYS A 249 -11.23 -2.75 29.35
C LYS A 249 -12.73 -3.02 29.24
N THR A 250 -13.35 -3.44 30.34
CA THR A 250 -14.78 -3.80 30.39
C THR A 250 -15.64 -2.58 30.12
N ASP A 251 -15.36 -1.46 30.79
CA ASP A 251 -16.09 -0.20 30.64
C ASP A 251 -15.96 0.35 29.23
N ALA A 252 -14.73 0.43 28.70
CA ALA A 252 -14.48 0.91 27.35
C ALA A 252 -15.21 0.07 26.28
N THR A 253 -15.23 -1.25 26.45
CA THR A 253 -15.89 -2.17 25.52
C THR A 253 -17.41 -2.11 25.62
N ALA A 254 -17.95 -1.84 26.82
CA ALA A 254 -19.38 -1.74 27.07
C ALA A 254 -20.04 -0.54 26.37
N LEU A 255 -19.26 0.51 26.07
CA LEU A 255 -19.73 1.70 25.35
C LEU A 255 -20.18 1.42 23.92
N PHE A 256 -19.67 0.33 23.31
CA PHE A 256 -19.87 0.08 21.90
C PHE A 256 -20.72 -1.17 21.61
N PRO A 257 -21.44 -1.20 20.48
CA PRO A 257 -22.16 -2.38 20.02
C PRO A 257 -21.26 -3.60 19.83
N HIS A 258 -21.84 -4.80 19.92
CA HIS A 258 -21.08 -6.04 19.85
C HIS A 258 -20.30 -6.24 18.54
N TRP A 259 -20.75 -5.65 17.43
CA TRP A 259 -20.16 -5.81 16.10
C TRP A 259 -18.83 -5.05 15.90
N ILE A 260 -18.47 -4.12 16.80
CA ILE A 260 -17.17 -3.43 16.79
C ILE A 260 -16.22 -3.89 17.90
N ARG A 261 -16.68 -4.78 18.79
CA ARG A 261 -15.84 -5.25 19.88
C ARG A 261 -14.72 -6.14 19.31
N PRO A 262 -13.48 -6.01 19.82
CA PRO A 262 -12.39 -6.89 19.44
C PRO A 262 -12.76 -8.36 19.71
N SER A 263 -12.22 -9.27 18.91
CA SER A 263 -12.44 -10.69 19.18
C SER A 263 -11.69 -11.15 20.43
N VAL A 264 -12.26 -12.10 21.16
CA VAL A 264 -11.70 -12.64 22.40
C VAL A 264 -10.68 -13.76 22.14
N ASP A 265 -10.79 -14.43 20.99
CA ASP A 265 -10.01 -15.60 20.58
C ASP A 265 -8.88 -15.27 19.60
N GLY A 266 -8.60 -13.98 19.35
CA GLY A 266 -7.64 -13.55 18.33
C GLY A 266 -8.13 -13.70 16.89
N SER A 267 -9.39 -14.09 16.66
CA SER A 267 -9.97 -14.08 15.31
C SER A 267 -10.20 -12.65 14.79
N LEU A 268 -10.40 -12.55 13.47
CA LEU A 268 -10.75 -11.30 12.81
C LEU A 268 -11.92 -10.58 13.50
N PRO A 269 -11.88 -9.24 13.59
CA PRO A 269 -13.01 -8.45 14.05
C PRO A 269 -14.27 -8.86 13.31
N TRP A 270 -15.41 -8.80 14.00
CA TRP A 270 -16.69 -9.24 13.46
C TRP A 270 -16.98 -8.65 12.07
N LEU A 271 -16.63 -7.38 11.85
CA LEU A 271 -16.85 -6.66 10.60
C LEU A 271 -16.01 -7.19 9.43
N LEU A 272 -14.86 -7.78 9.73
CA LEU A 272 -13.89 -8.28 8.75
C LEU A 272 -14.00 -9.79 8.52
N ARG A 273 -14.96 -10.47 9.17
CA ARG A 273 -15.20 -11.90 8.95
C ARG A 273 -15.66 -12.18 7.52
N ALA A 274 -15.33 -13.37 7.03
CA ALA A 274 -15.57 -13.79 5.66
C ALA A 274 -17.04 -13.69 5.22
N GLU A 275 -18.00 -13.88 6.14
CA GLU A 275 -19.44 -13.78 5.87
C GLU A 275 -19.94 -12.34 5.80
N ARG A 276 -19.18 -11.38 6.35
CA ARG A 276 -19.55 -9.96 6.46
C ARG A 276 -18.94 -9.05 5.39
N ILE A 277 -17.99 -9.55 4.59
CA ILE A 277 -17.35 -8.79 3.50
C ILE A 277 -18.38 -8.04 2.62
N GLY A 278 -19.51 -8.67 2.31
CA GLY A 278 -20.55 -8.08 1.46
C GLY A 278 -21.13 -6.77 2.01
N VAL A 279 -21.18 -6.61 3.33
CA VAL A 279 -21.68 -5.39 4.00
C VAL A 279 -20.76 -4.19 3.74
N LEU A 280 -19.45 -4.44 3.52
CA LEU A 280 -18.44 -3.40 3.33
C LEU A 280 -18.39 -2.87 1.90
N VAL A 281 -18.86 -3.67 0.93
CA VAL A 281 -18.64 -3.44 -0.50
C VAL A 281 -19.18 -2.09 -0.97
N GLU A 282 -20.40 -1.72 -0.58
CA GLU A 282 -21.01 -0.46 -1.03
C GLU A 282 -20.30 0.77 -0.44
N ALA A 283 -19.90 0.72 0.83
CA ALA A 283 -19.10 1.78 1.46
C ALA A 283 -17.74 1.93 0.77
N LEU A 284 -17.07 0.81 0.50
CA LEU A 284 -15.78 0.78 -0.18
C LEU A 284 -15.88 1.27 -1.62
N LYS A 285 -16.94 0.93 -2.36
CA LYS A 285 -17.22 1.48 -3.70
C LYS A 285 -17.46 2.98 -3.65
N ALA A 286 -18.27 3.46 -2.70
CA ALA A 286 -18.53 4.90 -2.53
C ALA A 286 -17.25 5.69 -2.21
N SER A 287 -16.33 5.08 -1.45
CA SER A 287 -15.05 5.69 -1.09
C SER A 287 -14.12 5.98 -2.28
N THR A 288 -14.36 5.32 -3.42
CA THR A 288 -13.58 5.54 -4.67
C THR A 288 -13.75 6.95 -5.26
N ALA A 289 -14.72 7.72 -4.77
CA ALA A 289 -14.85 9.15 -5.07
C ALA A 289 -13.62 9.99 -4.68
N THR A 290 -12.75 9.46 -3.80
CA THR A 290 -11.49 10.11 -3.39
C THR A 290 -10.32 9.88 -4.37
N TYR A 291 -10.50 9.05 -5.40
CA TYR A 291 -9.49 8.81 -6.43
C TYR A 291 -8.99 10.13 -7.04
N PRO A 292 -7.66 10.36 -7.18
CA PRO A 292 -6.58 9.37 -7.16
C PRO A 292 -6.06 8.96 -5.78
N ARG A 293 -6.52 9.59 -4.69
CA ARG A 293 -6.17 9.14 -3.34
C ARG A 293 -6.94 7.88 -2.97
N LEU A 294 -6.40 7.10 -2.05
CA LEU A 294 -7.13 6.03 -1.38
C LEU A 294 -7.77 6.59 -0.12
N HIS A 295 -9.08 6.37 0.03
CA HIS A 295 -9.77 6.63 1.29
C HIS A 295 -9.21 5.72 2.39
N MET A 296 -9.04 6.24 3.62
CA MET A 296 -8.38 5.49 4.70
C MET A 296 -9.06 4.15 5.06
N ALA A 297 -10.36 4.02 4.80
CA ALA A 297 -11.09 2.79 5.06
C ALA A 297 -10.42 1.58 4.39
N TRP A 298 -9.87 1.76 3.17
CA TRP A 298 -9.12 0.71 2.49
C TRP A 298 -7.85 0.31 3.24
N GLU A 299 -7.09 1.30 3.72
CA GLU A 299 -5.85 1.03 4.46
C GLU A 299 -6.15 0.31 5.78
N LEU A 300 -7.19 0.73 6.51
CA LEU A 300 -7.62 0.09 7.76
C LEU A 300 -8.06 -1.37 7.54
N VAL A 301 -8.89 -1.63 6.52
CA VAL A 301 -9.35 -2.99 6.19
C VAL A 301 -8.18 -3.87 5.78
N LEU A 302 -7.32 -3.41 4.87
CA LEU A 302 -6.17 -4.19 4.40
C LEU A 302 -5.16 -4.42 5.52
N GLN A 303 -4.92 -3.43 6.38
CA GLN A 303 -4.00 -3.58 7.51
C GLN A 303 -4.49 -4.69 8.45
N ALA A 304 -5.76 -4.64 8.87
CA ALA A 304 -6.32 -5.67 9.75
C ALA A 304 -6.33 -7.05 9.09
N LEU A 305 -6.70 -7.16 7.81
CA LEU A 305 -6.69 -8.44 7.09
C LEU A 305 -5.27 -8.98 6.83
N VAL A 306 -4.22 -8.16 6.83
CA VAL A 306 -2.83 -8.62 6.70
C VAL A 306 -2.23 -8.98 8.07
N GLU A 307 -2.65 -8.28 9.13
CA GLU A 307 -2.15 -8.50 10.50
C GLU A 307 -2.82 -9.70 11.18
N ASP A 308 -4.12 -9.90 10.96
CA ASP A 308 -4.95 -10.80 11.78
C ASP A 308 -5.43 -12.08 11.05
N ASP A 309 -5.34 -12.13 9.73
CA ASP A 309 -5.77 -13.30 8.92
C ASP A 309 -4.56 -14.20 8.65
N GLU A 310 -4.19 -15.05 9.63
CA GLU A 310 -2.95 -15.84 9.59
C GLU A 310 -2.70 -16.61 8.28
N ASP A 311 -3.76 -17.12 7.63
CA ASP A 311 -3.67 -17.89 6.37
C ASP A 311 -4.10 -17.09 5.12
N HIS A 312 -4.39 -15.80 5.30
CA HIS A 312 -4.84 -14.86 4.28
C HIS A 312 -6.03 -15.34 3.43
N LYS A 313 -6.84 -16.30 3.92
CA LYS A 313 -8.03 -16.79 3.19
C LYS A 313 -9.13 -15.74 3.15
N THR A 314 -9.35 -15.04 4.25
CA THR A 314 -10.34 -13.96 4.34
C THR A 314 -9.89 -12.77 3.52
N LEU A 315 -8.60 -12.42 3.54
CA LEU A 315 -8.01 -11.40 2.68
C LEU A 315 -8.21 -11.74 1.20
N LEU A 316 -7.97 -12.99 0.79
CA LEU A 316 -8.19 -13.41 -0.60
C LEU A 316 -9.67 -13.33 -1.00
N LYS A 317 -10.58 -13.77 -0.13
CA LYS A 317 -12.03 -13.66 -0.37
C LYS A 317 -12.46 -12.19 -0.47
N PHE A 318 -11.94 -11.34 0.42
CA PHE A 318 -12.18 -9.90 0.41
C PHE A 318 -11.70 -9.30 -0.92
N TRP A 319 -10.51 -9.65 -1.37
CA TRP A 319 -9.96 -9.17 -2.62
C TRP A 319 -10.82 -9.55 -3.83
N GLN A 320 -11.25 -10.81 -3.91
CA GLN A 320 -12.12 -11.28 -4.98
C GLN A 320 -13.43 -10.47 -5.03
N VAL A 321 -14.13 -10.35 -3.89
CA VAL A 321 -15.44 -9.70 -3.83
C VAL A 321 -15.35 -8.18 -3.94
N ALA A 322 -14.54 -7.54 -3.08
CA ALA A 322 -14.51 -6.10 -2.93
C ALA A 322 -13.62 -5.39 -3.95
N VAL A 323 -12.63 -6.08 -4.55
CA VAL A 323 -11.71 -5.47 -5.54
C VAL A 323 -11.99 -6.00 -6.94
N GLU A 324 -11.94 -7.31 -7.16
CA GLU A 324 -12.06 -7.87 -8.52
C GLU A 324 -13.49 -7.76 -9.07
N GLU A 325 -14.47 -8.30 -8.35
CA GLU A 325 -15.88 -8.32 -8.75
C GLU A 325 -16.52 -6.93 -8.67
N SER A 326 -16.07 -6.08 -7.75
CA SER A 326 -16.67 -4.76 -7.51
C SER A 326 -15.95 -3.62 -8.25
N LEU A 327 -14.62 -3.51 -8.15
CA LEU A 327 -13.88 -2.39 -8.72
C LEU A 327 -13.36 -2.67 -10.14
N VAL A 328 -12.73 -3.83 -10.36
CA VAL A 328 -12.11 -4.19 -11.64
C VAL A 328 -13.18 -4.44 -12.70
N ALA A 329 -14.27 -5.13 -12.34
CA ALA A 329 -15.39 -5.40 -13.24
C ALA A 329 -16.23 -4.16 -13.59
N SER A 330 -16.12 -3.08 -12.82
CA SER A 330 -16.84 -1.82 -13.07
C SER A 330 -16.44 -1.17 -14.40
N SER A 331 -17.30 -0.35 -14.98
CA SER A 331 -16.94 0.53 -16.11
C SER A 331 -16.21 1.80 -15.65
N SER A 332 -16.27 2.13 -14.36
CA SER A 332 -15.70 3.36 -13.79
C SER A 332 -14.16 3.35 -13.82
N HIS A 333 -13.58 4.40 -14.41
CA HIS A 333 -12.14 4.63 -14.36
C HIS A 333 -11.65 4.87 -12.92
N GLN A 334 -12.40 5.59 -12.09
CA GLN A 334 -12.02 5.85 -10.69
C GLN A 334 -11.92 4.54 -9.89
N MET A 335 -12.87 3.62 -10.07
CA MET A 335 -12.85 2.32 -9.40
C MET A 335 -11.68 1.45 -9.87
N LYS A 336 -11.44 1.37 -11.18
CA LYS A 336 -10.28 0.66 -11.74
C LYS A 336 -8.95 1.25 -11.28
N GLY A 337 -8.82 2.57 -11.28
CA GLY A 337 -7.63 3.25 -10.78
C GLY A 337 -7.41 3.00 -9.28
N THR A 338 -8.49 2.96 -8.49
CA THR A 338 -8.44 2.56 -7.08
C THR A 338 -7.91 1.14 -6.93
N ALA A 339 -8.39 0.17 -7.72
CA ALA A 339 -7.90 -1.20 -7.68
C ALA A 339 -6.39 -1.31 -8.00
N LEU A 340 -5.87 -0.49 -8.93
CA LEU A 340 -4.43 -0.42 -9.23
C LEU A 340 -3.62 0.14 -8.05
N ASN A 341 -4.14 1.18 -7.38
CA ASN A 341 -3.51 1.74 -6.19
C ASN A 341 -3.53 0.75 -5.01
N LEU A 342 -4.62 -0.01 -4.85
CA LEU A 342 -4.73 -1.07 -3.84
C LEU A 342 -3.72 -2.20 -4.12
N LEU A 343 -3.53 -2.59 -5.38
CA LEU A 343 -2.55 -3.60 -5.76
C LEU A 343 -1.13 -3.14 -5.42
N ALA A 344 -0.79 -1.90 -5.74
CA ALA A 344 0.50 -1.30 -5.41
C ALA A 344 0.73 -1.18 -3.90
N LEU A 345 -0.35 -1.04 -3.12
CA LEU A 345 -0.31 -0.96 -1.66
C LEU A 345 -0.15 -2.35 -0.99
N LEU A 346 -0.89 -3.35 -1.45
CA LEU A 346 -0.99 -4.66 -0.81
C LEU A 346 0.18 -5.58 -1.16
N VAL A 347 0.51 -5.72 -2.45
CA VAL A 347 1.49 -6.70 -2.94
C VAL A 347 2.85 -6.60 -2.23
N PRO A 348 3.44 -5.41 -1.99
CA PRO A 348 4.71 -5.28 -1.27
C PRO A 348 4.67 -5.73 0.20
N ARG A 349 3.48 -5.83 0.81
CA ARG A 349 3.31 -6.19 2.23
C ARG A 349 3.20 -7.70 2.44
N LEU A 350 2.91 -8.46 1.39
CA LEU A 350 2.70 -9.90 1.47
C LEU A 350 3.99 -10.70 1.24
N PRO A 351 4.10 -11.91 1.81
CA PRO A 351 5.18 -12.86 1.50
C PRO A 351 5.09 -13.36 0.05
N ALA A 352 6.20 -13.92 -0.46
CA ALA A 352 6.37 -14.29 -1.86
C ALA A 352 5.24 -15.15 -2.45
N ALA A 353 4.85 -16.21 -1.71
CA ALA A 353 3.84 -17.17 -2.17
C ALA A 353 2.45 -16.54 -2.32
N GLU A 354 2.14 -15.53 -1.50
CA GLU A 354 0.84 -14.89 -1.49
C GLU A 354 0.79 -13.68 -2.41
N ALA A 355 1.85 -12.86 -2.43
CA ALA A 355 1.96 -11.68 -3.29
C ALA A 355 1.65 -12.00 -4.76
N ALA A 356 2.14 -13.15 -5.25
CA ALA A 356 1.81 -13.65 -6.58
C ALA A 356 0.30 -13.86 -6.79
N ARG A 357 -0.43 -14.40 -5.81
CA ARG A 357 -1.87 -14.71 -5.93
C ARG A 357 -2.73 -13.47 -6.15
N PHE A 358 -2.28 -12.30 -5.70
CA PHE A 358 -3.00 -11.03 -5.88
C PHE A 358 -2.71 -10.36 -7.23
N ALA A 359 -1.66 -10.79 -7.95
CA ALA A 359 -1.46 -10.45 -9.36
C ALA A 359 -2.35 -11.32 -10.27
N SER A 360 -3.65 -11.34 -9.98
CA SER A 360 -4.62 -12.24 -10.60
C SER A 360 -4.91 -11.89 -12.07
N PRO A 361 -5.41 -12.83 -12.88
CA PRO A 361 -5.68 -12.60 -14.30
C PRO A 361 -6.57 -11.38 -14.61
N PRO A 362 -7.64 -11.05 -13.85
CA PRO A 362 -8.41 -9.81 -14.05
C PRO A 362 -7.57 -8.54 -13.87
N LEU A 363 -6.72 -8.50 -12.84
CA LEU A 363 -5.86 -7.36 -12.54
C LEU A 363 -4.71 -7.21 -13.52
N VAL A 364 -4.07 -8.30 -13.93
CA VAL A 364 -3.03 -8.29 -14.97
C VAL A 364 -3.62 -7.79 -16.30
N ARG A 365 -4.82 -8.25 -16.68
CA ARG A 365 -5.53 -7.72 -17.85
C ARG A 365 -5.85 -6.24 -17.72
N LEU A 366 -6.25 -5.77 -16.53
CA LEU A 366 -6.47 -4.35 -16.27
C LEU A 366 -5.18 -3.54 -16.45
N LEU A 367 -4.05 -4.00 -15.90
CA LEU A 367 -2.73 -3.37 -16.05
C LEU A 367 -2.32 -3.25 -17.52
N VAL A 368 -2.41 -4.35 -18.26
CA VAL A 368 -2.09 -4.38 -19.69
C VAL A 368 -3.00 -3.44 -20.49
N ASN A 369 -4.31 -3.49 -20.29
CA ASN A 369 -5.24 -2.64 -21.01
C ASN A 369 -5.06 -1.15 -20.67
N SER A 370 -4.71 -0.84 -19.42
CA SER A 370 -4.48 0.53 -18.95
C SER A 370 -3.19 1.13 -19.52
N THR A 371 -2.21 0.30 -19.85
CA THR A 371 -0.90 0.72 -20.37
C THR A 371 -0.78 0.69 -21.90
N ARG A 372 -1.70 0.03 -22.63
CA ARG A 372 -1.63 -0.10 -24.10
C ARG A 372 -1.65 1.23 -24.87
N LYS A 373 -2.52 2.17 -24.51
CA LYS A 373 -2.66 3.46 -25.20
C LYS A 373 -2.09 4.59 -24.35
N LYS A 374 -1.33 5.49 -24.97
CA LYS A 374 -0.73 6.64 -24.27
C LYS A 374 -1.77 7.58 -23.67
N GLU A 375 -2.91 7.74 -24.34
CA GLU A 375 -4.02 8.61 -23.91
C GLU A 375 -4.98 7.94 -22.92
N ASN A 376 -4.70 6.71 -22.47
CA ASN A 376 -5.56 6.05 -21.50
C ASN A 376 -5.48 6.80 -20.15
N TYR A 377 -6.63 7.21 -19.63
CA TYR A 377 -6.74 7.90 -18.34
C TYR A 377 -6.07 7.14 -17.18
N LEU A 378 -6.06 5.80 -17.24
CA LEU A 378 -5.47 4.95 -16.21
C LEU A 378 -3.98 4.66 -16.42
N ARG A 379 -3.37 5.23 -17.47
CA ARG A 379 -1.97 4.94 -17.81
C ARG A 379 -1.04 5.29 -16.66
N GLU A 380 -1.13 6.50 -16.10
CA GLU A 380 -0.23 6.93 -15.03
C GLU A 380 -0.40 6.07 -13.77
N ALA A 381 -1.64 5.75 -13.38
CA ALA A 381 -1.91 4.85 -12.26
C ALA A 381 -1.34 3.44 -12.50
N ALA A 382 -1.49 2.90 -13.71
CA ALA A 382 -0.96 1.59 -14.06
C ALA A 382 0.57 1.57 -14.13
N MET A 383 1.19 2.59 -14.72
CA MET A 383 2.65 2.74 -14.76
C MET A 383 3.22 2.92 -13.35
N GLY A 384 2.57 3.72 -12.51
CA GLY A 384 2.92 3.90 -11.10
C GLY A 384 2.82 2.59 -10.31
N CYS A 385 1.75 1.82 -10.54
CA CYS A 385 1.56 0.49 -9.94
C CYS A 385 2.68 -0.48 -10.34
N LEU A 386 2.96 -0.62 -11.64
CA LEU A 386 4.02 -1.51 -12.14
C LEU A 386 5.39 -1.11 -11.64
N LYS A 387 5.70 0.20 -11.64
CA LYS A 387 6.96 0.71 -11.11
C LYS A 387 7.07 0.46 -9.61
N GLY A 388 6.03 0.78 -8.83
CA GLY A 388 6.01 0.59 -7.38
C GLY A 388 6.21 -0.88 -6.98
N ILE A 389 5.61 -1.80 -7.74
CA ILE A 389 5.76 -3.24 -7.53
C ILE A 389 7.14 -3.75 -7.98
N ALA A 390 7.67 -3.27 -9.11
CA ALA A 390 9.00 -3.67 -9.59
C ALA A 390 10.13 -3.15 -8.67
N ASP A 391 9.94 -1.96 -8.12
CA ASP A 391 10.86 -1.34 -7.17
C ASP A 391 10.64 -1.86 -5.74
N ALA A 392 9.58 -2.65 -5.49
CA ALA A 392 9.32 -3.26 -4.21
C ALA A 392 10.32 -4.39 -3.92
N ARG A 393 10.68 -4.54 -2.64
CA ARG A 393 11.51 -5.63 -2.11
C ARG A 393 12.68 -6.04 -3.03
N ARG A 394 13.46 -5.06 -3.52
CA ARG A 394 14.61 -5.28 -4.43
C ARG A 394 15.63 -6.30 -3.91
N THR A 395 15.70 -6.48 -2.58
CA THR A 395 16.60 -7.40 -1.89
C THR A 395 16.04 -8.81 -1.69
N ASP A 396 14.79 -9.09 -2.07
CA ASP A 396 14.12 -10.38 -1.87
C ASP A 396 14.00 -11.14 -3.22
N PRO A 397 14.90 -12.10 -3.52
CA PRO A 397 14.90 -12.80 -4.81
C PRO A 397 13.70 -13.75 -4.96
N ASP A 398 13.22 -14.35 -3.87
CA ASP A 398 12.09 -15.29 -3.90
C ASP A 398 10.78 -14.58 -4.19
N TRP A 399 10.55 -13.44 -3.54
CA TRP A 399 9.39 -12.60 -3.77
C TRP A 399 9.35 -12.08 -5.22
N ARG A 400 10.48 -11.55 -5.71
CA ARG A 400 10.57 -11.03 -7.07
C ARG A 400 10.33 -12.13 -8.11
N LEU A 401 10.90 -13.30 -7.91
CA LEU A 401 10.72 -14.43 -8.81
C LEU A 401 9.27 -14.93 -8.80
N ALA A 402 8.64 -15.06 -7.63
CA ALA A 402 7.25 -15.52 -7.51
C ALA A 402 6.31 -14.60 -8.30
N LEU A 403 6.47 -13.28 -8.11
CA LEU A 403 5.66 -12.30 -8.80
C LEU A 403 5.94 -12.24 -10.31
N ALA A 404 7.21 -12.24 -10.72
CA ALA A 404 7.57 -12.27 -12.14
C ALA A 404 6.97 -13.49 -12.83
N SER A 405 6.98 -14.63 -12.15
CA SER A 405 6.42 -15.89 -12.64
C SER A 405 4.91 -15.83 -12.82
N GLU A 406 4.18 -15.16 -11.93
CA GLU A 406 2.74 -15.01 -12.08
C GLU A 406 2.38 -14.09 -13.24
N LEU A 407 3.01 -12.91 -13.33
CA LEU A 407 2.75 -11.93 -14.40
C LEU A 407 2.99 -12.54 -15.79
N VAL A 408 4.08 -13.31 -15.92
CA VAL A 408 4.46 -14.02 -17.13
C VAL A 408 3.49 -15.15 -17.49
N GLN A 409 2.95 -15.85 -16.48
CA GLN A 409 1.97 -16.91 -16.72
C GLN A 409 0.60 -16.34 -17.11
N SER A 410 0.25 -15.16 -16.58
CA SER A 410 -1.01 -14.48 -16.86
C SER A 410 -1.03 -13.81 -18.24
N GLU A 411 0.06 -13.16 -18.67
CA GLU A 411 0.14 -12.48 -19.97
C GLU A 411 1.51 -12.69 -20.63
N ASP A 412 1.50 -13.22 -21.87
CA ASP A 412 2.70 -13.31 -22.69
C ASP A 412 3.19 -11.92 -23.11
N ASN A 413 4.49 -11.76 -23.34
CA ASN A 413 5.08 -10.49 -23.77
C ASN A 413 4.72 -9.30 -22.87
N PHE A 414 4.58 -9.52 -21.56
CA PHE A 414 4.09 -8.54 -20.58
C PHE A 414 4.76 -7.17 -20.71
N ASP A 415 6.09 -7.11 -20.67
CA ASP A 415 6.87 -5.87 -20.76
C ASP A 415 6.63 -5.13 -22.08
N ALA A 416 6.54 -5.87 -23.20
CA ALA A 416 6.27 -5.28 -24.51
C ALA A 416 4.83 -4.74 -24.62
N LYS A 417 3.84 -5.49 -24.11
CA LYS A 417 2.43 -5.07 -24.12
C LYS A 417 2.16 -3.88 -23.21
N THR A 418 2.88 -3.77 -22.10
CA THR A 418 2.77 -2.67 -21.15
C THR A 418 3.67 -1.49 -21.49
N GLY A 419 4.68 -1.69 -22.34
CA GLY A 419 5.71 -0.69 -22.61
C GLY A 419 6.58 -0.42 -21.38
N THR A 420 6.82 -1.44 -20.56
CA THR A 420 7.60 -1.35 -19.31
C THR A 420 8.80 -2.29 -19.31
N LYS A 421 9.58 -2.27 -18.23
CA LYS A 421 10.66 -3.24 -17.94
C LYS A 421 10.36 -3.98 -16.63
N THR A 422 9.09 -4.21 -16.32
CA THR A 422 8.65 -4.73 -15.01
C THR A 422 9.23 -6.12 -14.77
N ILE A 423 9.06 -7.05 -15.71
CA ILE A 423 9.61 -8.41 -15.59
C ILE A 423 11.13 -8.34 -15.58
N ALA A 424 11.73 -7.57 -16.48
CA ALA A 424 13.18 -7.40 -16.55
C ALA A 424 13.78 -6.92 -15.21
N THR A 425 13.18 -5.94 -14.55
CA THR A 425 13.62 -5.45 -13.23
C THR A 425 13.43 -6.49 -12.13
N LEU A 426 12.29 -7.22 -12.13
CA LEU A 426 12.05 -8.27 -11.12
C LEU A 426 13.07 -9.40 -11.21
N VAL A 427 13.47 -9.81 -12.42
CA VAL A 427 14.43 -10.91 -12.64
C VAL A 427 15.89 -10.44 -12.71
N GLU A 428 16.16 -9.16 -12.49
CA GLU A 428 17.52 -8.62 -12.47
C GLU A 428 18.27 -9.10 -11.22
N ASN A 429 19.56 -9.43 -11.33
CA ASN A 429 20.40 -9.81 -10.18
C ASN A 429 19.82 -10.94 -9.30
N LEU A 430 19.09 -11.90 -9.89
CA LEU A 430 18.67 -13.12 -9.20
C LEU A 430 19.89 -14.00 -8.92
N ASP A 431 19.89 -14.72 -7.80
CA ASP A 431 20.91 -15.73 -7.49
C ASP A 431 20.79 -16.98 -8.40
N GLU A 432 21.81 -17.85 -8.37
CA GLU A 432 21.86 -19.04 -9.24
C GLU A 432 20.66 -19.99 -9.01
N ALA A 433 20.18 -20.09 -7.77
CA ALA A 433 19.05 -20.94 -7.42
C ALA A 433 17.72 -20.37 -7.94
N ALA A 434 17.52 -19.06 -7.82
CA ALA A 434 16.36 -18.34 -8.33
C ALA A 434 16.32 -18.37 -9.86
N VAL A 435 17.45 -18.18 -10.54
CA VAL A 435 17.52 -18.33 -12.00
C VAL A 435 17.20 -19.77 -12.41
N ALA A 436 17.72 -20.79 -11.71
CA ALA A 436 17.37 -22.18 -11.99
C ALA A 436 15.86 -22.48 -11.82
N ARG A 437 15.20 -21.87 -10.83
CA ARG A 437 13.74 -21.94 -10.65
C ARG A 437 12.99 -21.23 -11.79
N TYR A 438 13.44 -20.03 -12.19
CA TYR A 438 12.87 -19.29 -13.32
C TYR A 438 12.95 -20.08 -14.63
N LEU A 439 14.09 -20.71 -14.90
CA LEU A 439 14.28 -21.57 -16.08
C LEU A 439 13.29 -22.74 -16.09
N THR A 440 13.02 -23.36 -14.94
CA THR A 440 12.01 -24.43 -14.82
C THR A 440 10.61 -23.92 -15.18
N ILE A 441 10.29 -22.67 -14.85
CA ILE A 441 8.99 -22.07 -15.15
C ILE A 441 8.87 -21.79 -16.66
N LEU A 442 9.91 -21.20 -17.26
CA LEU A 442 9.97 -20.97 -18.71
C LEU A 442 9.92 -22.27 -19.50
N GLU A 443 10.64 -23.30 -19.04
CA GLU A 443 10.60 -24.65 -19.59
C GLU A 443 9.18 -25.24 -19.52
N LYS A 444 8.50 -25.15 -18.37
CA LYS A 444 7.10 -25.57 -18.25
C LYS A 444 6.19 -24.82 -19.21
N MET A 445 6.40 -23.52 -19.42
CA MET A 445 5.62 -22.73 -20.38
C MET A 445 5.87 -23.15 -21.83
N LEU A 446 7.11 -23.47 -22.19
CA LEU A 446 7.46 -24.03 -23.50
C LEU A 446 6.81 -25.39 -23.74
N LEU A 447 6.88 -26.24 -22.71
CA LEU A 447 6.36 -27.60 -22.70
C LEU A 447 4.87 -27.68 -22.41
N ARG A 448 4.15 -26.57 -22.16
CA ARG A 448 2.68 -26.58 -22.09
C ARG A 448 2.19 -27.16 -23.41
N SER A 449 1.76 -28.43 -23.33
CA SER A 449 1.16 -29.14 -24.44
C SER A 449 -0.17 -28.48 -24.75
N SER A 450 -0.58 -28.53 -26.01
CA SER A 450 -1.93 -28.16 -26.39
C SER A 450 -2.92 -29.11 -25.71
N GLN A 451 -3.25 -28.91 -24.43
CA GLN A 451 -4.36 -29.57 -23.74
C GLN A 451 -5.72 -29.03 -24.24
N LEU A 452 -5.81 -28.66 -25.52
CA LEU A 452 -7.06 -28.48 -26.24
C LEU A 452 -7.58 -29.85 -26.73
N SER A 453 -7.37 -30.93 -25.96
CA SER A 453 -7.91 -32.27 -26.24
C SER A 453 -9.41 -32.38 -25.91
N GLY A 454 -10.09 -31.26 -25.67
CA GLY A 454 -11.54 -31.17 -25.50
C GLY A 454 -12.16 -29.82 -25.89
N ALA A 455 -11.43 -28.97 -26.64
CA ALA A 455 -11.95 -27.65 -27.03
C ALA A 455 -12.95 -27.75 -28.20
N PRO A 456 -14.01 -26.92 -28.23
CA PRO A 456 -14.96 -26.85 -29.33
C PRO A 456 -14.23 -26.64 -30.67
N SER A 457 -14.69 -27.31 -31.73
CA SER A 457 -14.18 -27.09 -33.09
C SER A 457 -14.51 -25.68 -33.58
N GLY A 458 -13.55 -25.00 -34.22
CA GLY A 458 -13.77 -23.68 -34.85
C GLY A 458 -12.77 -22.61 -34.39
N MET A 459 -13.20 -21.36 -34.44
CA MET A 459 -12.41 -20.14 -34.18
C MET A 459 -11.72 -20.14 -32.79
N GLU A 460 -12.37 -20.69 -31.77
CA GLU A 460 -11.82 -20.78 -30.40
C GLU A 460 -10.56 -21.67 -30.33
N ARG A 461 -10.49 -22.73 -31.14
CA ARG A 461 -9.32 -23.62 -31.21
C ARG A 461 -8.14 -22.93 -31.88
N GLU A 462 -8.40 -22.16 -32.94
CA GLU A 462 -7.37 -21.39 -33.64
C GLU A 462 -6.79 -20.27 -32.76
N ASP A 463 -7.65 -19.53 -32.06
CA ASP A 463 -7.20 -18.50 -31.11
C ASP A 463 -6.43 -19.08 -29.93
N GLY A 464 -6.87 -20.23 -29.40
CA GLY A 464 -6.12 -20.97 -28.38
C GLY A 464 -4.73 -21.39 -28.86
N MET A 465 -4.62 -21.89 -30.10
CA MET A 465 -3.34 -22.26 -30.71
C MET A 465 -2.41 -21.06 -30.88
N ARG A 466 -2.93 -19.92 -31.34
CA ARG A 466 -2.16 -18.67 -31.49
C ARG A 466 -1.64 -18.13 -30.16
N ARG A 467 -2.43 -18.24 -29.08
CA ARG A 467 -2.00 -17.85 -27.73
C ARG A 467 -0.86 -18.73 -27.23
N ILE A 468 -0.97 -20.05 -27.39
CA ILE A 468 0.08 -21.01 -27.00
C ILE A 468 1.38 -20.71 -27.75
N GLU A 469 1.30 -20.46 -29.06
CA GLU A 469 2.48 -20.16 -29.88
C GLU A 469 3.14 -18.83 -29.47
N SER A 470 2.33 -17.79 -29.21
CA SER A 470 2.84 -16.49 -28.72
C SER A 470 3.54 -16.64 -27.36
N GLN A 471 2.97 -17.46 -26.47
CA GLN A 471 3.56 -17.77 -25.17
C GLN A 471 4.90 -18.51 -25.29
N ARG A 472 5.01 -19.46 -26.23
CA ARG A 472 6.26 -20.17 -26.52
C ARG A 472 7.34 -19.25 -27.08
N MET A 473 6.99 -18.44 -28.08
CA MET A 473 7.92 -17.46 -28.68
C MET A 473 8.45 -16.46 -27.65
N TRP A 474 7.59 -16.05 -26.72
CA TRP A 474 8.03 -15.22 -25.60
C TRP A 474 8.95 -15.98 -24.64
N ALA A 475 8.64 -17.23 -24.28
CA ALA A 475 9.48 -18.01 -23.37
C ALA A 475 10.89 -18.26 -23.95
N VAL A 476 11.01 -18.47 -25.27
CA VAL A 476 12.31 -18.50 -25.97
C VAL A 476 13.06 -17.17 -25.83
N SER A 477 12.36 -16.05 -26.02
CA SER A 477 12.95 -14.71 -25.86
C SER A 477 13.39 -14.44 -24.43
N ALA A 478 12.61 -14.89 -23.43
CA ALA A 478 12.94 -14.78 -22.02
C ALA A 478 14.14 -15.66 -21.65
N LEU A 479 14.22 -16.90 -22.14
CA LEU A 479 15.41 -17.77 -21.99
C LEU A 479 16.66 -17.09 -22.53
N HIS A 480 16.59 -16.50 -23.73
CA HIS A 480 17.70 -15.72 -24.27
C HIS A 480 17.99 -14.47 -23.44
N GLY A 481 16.98 -13.80 -22.87
CA GLY A 481 17.17 -12.68 -21.95
C GLY A 481 17.96 -13.08 -20.70
N THR A 482 17.66 -14.24 -20.11
CA THR A 482 18.36 -14.71 -18.90
C THR A 482 19.87 -14.91 -19.10
N THR A 483 20.33 -15.26 -20.31
CA THR A 483 21.78 -15.40 -20.58
C THR A 483 22.51 -14.05 -20.57
N ARG A 484 21.80 -12.96 -20.81
CA ARG A 484 22.35 -11.60 -20.79
C ARG A 484 22.41 -11.01 -19.38
N THR A 485 21.45 -11.36 -18.52
CA THR A 485 21.34 -10.82 -17.16
C THR A 485 22.06 -11.68 -16.11
N ALA A 486 22.27 -12.97 -16.38
CA ALA A 486 22.96 -13.90 -15.49
C ALA A 486 24.50 -13.82 -15.60
N THR A 487 25.06 -12.62 -15.67
CA THR A 487 26.52 -12.41 -15.70
C THR A 487 27.16 -12.96 -14.42
N GLY A 488 27.82 -14.12 -14.52
CA GLY A 488 28.43 -14.83 -13.39
C GLY A 488 27.88 -16.25 -13.15
N GLN A 489 26.77 -16.65 -13.78
CA GLN A 489 26.13 -17.95 -13.58
C GLN A 489 26.36 -18.92 -14.75
N GLN A 490 27.62 -19.08 -15.17
CA GLN A 490 28.00 -19.88 -16.35
C GLN A 490 27.51 -21.34 -16.29
N ARG A 491 27.27 -21.88 -15.09
CA ARG A 491 26.78 -23.25 -14.86
C ARG A 491 25.38 -23.50 -15.42
N LEU A 492 24.57 -22.45 -15.61
CA LEU A 492 23.20 -22.57 -16.13
C LEU A 492 23.13 -22.49 -17.67
N PHE A 493 24.20 -22.04 -18.33
CA PHE A 493 24.24 -21.87 -19.80
C PHE A 493 23.99 -23.17 -20.58
N PRO A 494 24.52 -24.34 -20.16
CA PRO A 494 24.20 -25.61 -20.82
C PRO A 494 22.70 -25.93 -20.81
N ARG A 495 22.00 -25.63 -19.70
CA ARG A 495 20.56 -25.84 -19.58
C ARG A 495 19.79 -24.94 -20.52
N VAL A 496 20.13 -23.64 -20.57
CA VAL A 496 19.50 -22.69 -21.49
C VAL A 496 19.76 -23.06 -22.96
N ALA A 497 21.00 -23.40 -23.31
CA ALA A 497 21.36 -23.84 -24.66
C ALA A 497 20.61 -25.11 -25.07
N THR A 498 20.45 -26.07 -24.14
CA THR A 498 19.68 -27.30 -24.38
C THR A 498 18.21 -26.98 -24.66
N LEU A 499 17.58 -26.11 -23.86
CA LEU A 499 16.19 -25.68 -24.06
C LEU A 499 16.01 -24.97 -25.41
N LEU A 500 16.91 -24.05 -25.76
CA LEU A 500 16.86 -23.33 -27.04
C LEU A 500 17.04 -24.29 -28.23
N MET A 501 18.01 -25.21 -28.17
CA MET A 501 18.21 -26.23 -29.21
C MET A 501 17.00 -27.17 -29.32
N ALA A 502 16.41 -27.57 -28.19
CA ALA A 502 15.20 -28.38 -28.18
C ALA A 502 14.06 -27.70 -28.96
N THR A 503 13.85 -26.40 -28.72
CA THR A 503 12.82 -25.62 -29.42
C THR A 503 13.10 -25.40 -30.90
N ALA A 504 14.38 -25.32 -31.30
CA ALA A 504 14.76 -25.07 -32.69
C ALA A 504 14.66 -26.33 -33.57
N PHE A 505 14.91 -27.52 -33.01
CA PHE A 505 15.08 -28.76 -33.77
C PHE A 505 13.99 -29.81 -33.53
N PHE A 506 13.14 -29.65 -32.51
CA PHE A 506 12.14 -30.66 -32.13
C PHE A 506 10.74 -30.05 -31.98
N ASP A 507 9.70 -30.85 -32.26
CA ASP A 507 8.30 -30.47 -32.03
C ASP A 507 8.00 -30.55 -30.53
N VAL A 508 8.27 -29.45 -29.83
CA VAL A 508 8.11 -29.32 -28.37
C VAL A 508 6.66 -29.53 -27.92
N GLY A 509 5.68 -29.38 -28.82
CA GLY A 509 4.27 -29.66 -28.54
C GLY A 509 3.94 -31.15 -28.35
N LYS A 510 4.85 -32.05 -28.73
CA LYS A 510 4.72 -33.51 -28.58
C LYS A 510 5.62 -34.11 -27.50
N LEU A 511 6.52 -33.32 -26.92
CA LEU A 511 7.45 -33.79 -25.88
C LEU A 511 6.74 -33.84 -24.52
N ARG A 512 6.94 -34.93 -23.75
CA ARG A 512 6.44 -35.05 -22.37
C ARG A 512 7.53 -34.67 -21.36
N SER A 513 8.81 -34.82 -21.73
CA SER A 513 9.99 -34.39 -20.98
C SER A 513 11.20 -34.20 -21.90
N ILE A 514 12.26 -33.55 -21.42
CA ILE A 514 13.57 -33.45 -22.13
C ILE A 514 14.20 -34.83 -22.36
N GLU A 515 13.91 -35.82 -21.50
CA GLU A 515 14.42 -37.20 -21.63
C GLU A 515 13.84 -37.94 -22.85
N ASP A 516 12.73 -37.46 -23.41
CA ASP A 516 12.13 -38.01 -24.63
C ASP A 516 12.91 -37.62 -25.91
N MET A 517 13.93 -36.77 -25.79
CA MET A 517 14.78 -36.36 -26.91
C MET A 517 15.68 -37.52 -27.37
N LYS A 518 15.27 -38.20 -28.45
CA LYS A 518 16.16 -39.11 -29.18
C LYS A 518 16.89 -38.35 -30.29
N PRO A 519 18.20 -38.56 -30.48
CA PRO A 519 18.94 -37.97 -31.60
C PRO A 519 18.31 -38.41 -32.93
N PRO A 520 18.30 -37.55 -33.96
CA PRO A 520 17.75 -37.90 -35.26
C PRO A 520 18.52 -39.11 -35.81
N THR A 521 17.80 -40.24 -35.97
CA THR A 521 18.39 -41.41 -36.59
C THR A 521 18.75 -41.07 -38.04
N SER A 522 20.03 -41.15 -38.37
CA SER A 522 20.58 -40.96 -39.71
C SER A 522 19.73 -41.67 -40.77
N PRO A 523 19.49 -41.05 -41.94
CA PRO A 523 18.57 -41.59 -42.94
C PRO A 523 19.06 -42.97 -43.42
N LYS A 524 18.23 -43.99 -43.25
CA LYS A 524 18.48 -45.34 -43.76
C LYS A 524 18.71 -45.26 -45.27
N LYS A 525 19.92 -45.62 -45.73
CA LYS A 525 20.23 -45.86 -47.15
C LYS A 525 19.17 -46.79 -47.73
N LYS A 526 18.32 -46.28 -48.62
CA LYS A 526 17.40 -47.11 -49.44
C LYS A 526 18.26 -48.06 -50.28
N SER A 527 18.23 -49.34 -49.97
CA SER A 527 18.82 -50.37 -50.83
C SER A 527 18.04 -50.42 -52.15
N LYS A 528 18.74 -50.24 -53.27
CA LYS A 528 18.18 -50.41 -54.63
C LYS A 528 17.90 -51.90 -54.84
N ARG A 529 16.62 -52.26 -54.88
CA ARG A 529 16.14 -53.58 -55.30
C ARG A 529 16.38 -53.71 -56.82
N ARG A 530 17.40 -54.48 -57.22
CA ARG A 530 17.66 -54.85 -58.64
C ARG A 530 16.60 -55.86 -59.08
N LYS A 531 15.81 -55.49 -60.11
CA LYS A 531 14.92 -56.39 -60.87
C LYS A 531 15.77 -57.45 -61.58
N SER A 532 15.51 -58.73 -61.32
CA SER A 532 16.06 -59.86 -62.08
C SER A 532 15.37 -59.96 -63.44
N VAL A 533 16.15 -59.85 -64.51
CA VAL A 533 15.75 -60.21 -65.87
C VAL A 533 15.89 -61.72 -66.01
N LYS A 534 14.78 -62.40 -66.33
CA LYS A 534 14.75 -63.81 -66.74
C LYS A 534 15.34 -63.89 -68.15
N GLY A 535 16.47 -64.59 -68.28
CA GLY A 535 17.07 -64.97 -69.56
C GLY A 535 17.96 -66.18 -69.31
N GLY A 536 17.41 -67.37 -69.52
CA GLY A 536 18.15 -68.63 -69.51
C GLY A 536 17.71 -69.42 -70.72
N GLY A 537 18.55 -69.45 -71.74
CA GLY A 537 18.42 -70.32 -72.88
C GLY A 537 19.17 -71.64 -72.66
N GLY A 538 18.77 -72.65 -73.43
CA GLY A 538 19.69 -73.62 -74.03
C GLY A 538 19.67 -75.05 -73.50
N GLY A 539 19.13 -75.96 -74.32
CA GLY A 539 19.80 -77.21 -74.70
C GLY A 539 19.19 -78.52 -74.20
N ALA A 540 18.62 -79.33 -75.10
CA ALA A 540 19.32 -80.42 -75.80
C ALA A 540 18.39 -81.60 -76.19
N ALA A 541 18.74 -82.21 -77.33
CA ALA A 541 18.35 -83.51 -77.91
C ALA A 541 16.98 -83.61 -78.60
#